data_AF-A0A4V2KRD3-F1
#
_entry.id   AF-A0A4V2KRD3-F1
#
_cell.length_a   1.000
_cell.length_b   1.000
_cell.length_c   1.000
_cell.angle_alpha   90.00
_cell.angle_beta   90.00
_cell.angle_gamma   90.00
#
_symmetry.space_group_name_H-M   'P 1'
#
loop_
_entity.id
_entity.type
_entity.pdbx_description
1 polymer ?
#
loop_
_entity_poly.entity_id
_entity_poly.type
_entity_poly.pdbx_seq_one_letter_code
_entity_poly.pdbx_strand_id
1 'polypeptide(L)'
;MNKISIIYAYRDREVSRVQASLQSLKDQSGCDFEVIFVNYGSNEFYSGKIEKLIKKFDFVKYIYLDVSHQLWNKSRALNFGIKKASNPFIFIADIDLIFHPKAVSYLEEIATTGVFYNFKMGYLDEKESKKIKKGIQFDALQPSRYGSVNGMILTTRESFFQIKGYDEFYHFYGSEDVDLYTRLENYGLTSQFIEEVYFYHIWHKSYENSQTRVLDHYPRLKNVLRINEQHYLYHKREKAVDPVNQTDWGEI
;
A
#
# COMPACT_ATOMS: atom_id res chain seq x y z
N MET A 1 -20.84 12.52 -0.97
CA MET A 1 -20.06 11.28 -1.15
C MET A 1 -18.77 11.45 -0.39
N ASN A 2 -18.30 10.41 0.28
CA ASN A 2 -16.98 10.42 0.90
C ASN A 2 -15.93 10.61 -0.19
N LYS A 3 -14.81 11.28 0.12
CA LYS A 3 -13.67 11.40 -0.80
C LYS A 3 -12.52 10.54 -0.31
N ILE A 4 -11.84 9.87 -1.23
CA ILE A 4 -10.75 8.92 -0.92
C ILE A 4 -9.41 9.48 -1.39
N SER A 5 -8.38 9.41 -0.54
CA SER A 5 -6.98 9.49 -0.98
C SER A 5 -6.37 8.10 -0.96
N ILE A 6 -5.86 7.65 -2.11
CA ILE A 6 -5.16 6.38 -2.25
C ILE A 6 -3.66 6.62 -2.02
N ILE A 7 -3.01 5.85 -1.15
CA ILE A 7 -1.59 6.04 -0.83
C ILE A 7 -0.76 4.90 -1.41
N TYR A 8 0.20 5.24 -2.27
CA TYR A 8 1.15 4.31 -2.86
C TYR A 8 2.56 4.56 -2.34
N ALA A 9 3.19 3.50 -1.83
CA ALA A 9 4.62 3.50 -1.50
C ALA A 9 5.41 2.78 -2.60
N TYR A 10 6.46 3.41 -3.11
CA TYR A 10 7.24 2.92 -4.25
C TYR A 10 8.75 3.04 -4.01
N ARG A 11 9.49 1.97 -4.31
CA ARG A 11 10.95 2.01 -4.49
C ARG A 11 11.40 0.97 -5.51
N ASP A 12 12.02 1.40 -6.60
CA ASP A 12 12.71 0.54 -7.58
C ASP A 12 11.88 -0.66 -8.08
N ARG A 13 10.57 -0.46 -8.32
CA ARG A 13 9.67 -1.49 -8.86
C ARG A 13 9.44 -1.32 -10.36
N GLU A 14 9.08 -2.42 -11.02
CA GLU A 14 8.79 -2.42 -12.45
C GLU A 14 7.67 -1.43 -12.81
N VAL A 15 8.00 -0.47 -13.67
CA VAL A 15 7.10 0.62 -14.08
C VAL A 15 5.84 0.10 -14.78
N SER A 16 5.91 -1.06 -15.44
CA SER A 16 4.73 -1.67 -16.08
C SER A 16 3.64 -2.08 -15.10
N ARG A 17 3.99 -2.41 -13.84
CA ARG A 17 3.00 -2.76 -12.81
C ARG A 17 2.25 -1.53 -12.35
N VAL A 18 2.99 -0.44 -12.10
CA VAL A 18 2.42 0.86 -11.76
C VAL A 18 1.52 1.38 -12.88
N GLN A 19 1.96 1.23 -14.14
CA GLN A 19 1.15 1.62 -15.29
C GLN A 19 -0.19 0.88 -15.33
N ALA A 20 -0.19 -0.42 -15.11
CA ALA A 20 -1.42 -1.21 -15.11
C ALA A 20 -2.35 -0.80 -13.96
N SER A 21 -1.79 -0.59 -12.76
CA SER A 21 -2.53 -0.15 -11.59
C SER A 21 -3.16 1.23 -11.78
N LEU A 22 -2.37 2.23 -12.17
CA LEU A 22 -2.89 3.58 -12.47
C LEU A 22 -3.85 3.60 -13.65
N GLN A 23 -3.69 2.73 -14.65
CA GLN A 23 -4.66 2.63 -15.74
C GLN A 23 -6.01 2.10 -15.23
N SER A 24 -6.02 1.09 -14.36
CA SER A 24 -7.27 0.61 -13.75
C SER A 24 -7.95 1.66 -12.86
N LEU A 25 -7.19 2.57 -12.26
CA LEU A 25 -7.71 3.74 -11.54
C LEU A 25 -8.22 4.84 -12.48
N LYS A 26 -7.56 5.06 -13.62
CA LYS A 26 -8.03 6.00 -14.64
C LYS A 26 -9.38 5.61 -15.22
N ASP A 27 -9.66 4.30 -15.27
CA ASP A 27 -10.88 3.73 -15.82
C ASP A 27 -12.03 3.63 -14.77
N GLN A 28 -11.88 4.26 -13.60
CA GLN A 28 -12.95 4.35 -12.61
C GLN A 28 -14.08 5.26 -13.09
N SER A 29 -15.31 4.99 -12.63
CA SER A 29 -16.51 5.69 -13.09
C SER A 29 -17.13 6.56 -11.99
N GLY A 30 -17.32 7.85 -12.29
CA GLY A 30 -18.18 8.74 -11.50
C GLY A 30 -17.68 9.13 -10.11
N CYS A 31 -16.37 9.04 -9.85
CA CYS A 31 -15.76 9.34 -8.54
C CYS A 31 -14.62 10.37 -8.64
N ASP A 32 -14.39 11.07 -7.54
CA ASP A 32 -13.35 12.10 -7.38
C ASP A 32 -12.39 11.66 -6.26
N PHE A 33 -11.19 11.25 -6.64
CA PHE A 33 -10.16 10.74 -5.74
C PHE A 33 -8.79 11.30 -6.11
N GLU A 34 -7.85 11.21 -5.17
CA GLU A 34 -6.45 11.50 -5.44
C GLU A 34 -5.59 10.28 -5.14
N VAL A 35 -4.43 10.19 -5.79
CA VAL A 35 -3.38 9.23 -5.46
C VAL A 35 -2.17 10.00 -4.95
N ILE A 36 -1.75 9.75 -3.71
CA ILE A 36 -0.47 10.22 -3.19
C ILE A 36 0.58 9.15 -3.49
N PHE A 37 1.40 9.40 -4.50
CA PHE A 37 2.43 8.46 -4.94
C PHE A 37 3.78 8.85 -4.33
N VAL A 38 4.21 8.10 -3.32
CA VAL A 38 5.45 8.34 -2.59
C VAL A 38 6.57 7.45 -3.12
N ASN A 39 7.49 8.06 -3.87
CA ASN A 39 8.75 7.43 -4.27
C ASN A 39 9.78 7.62 -3.15
N TYR A 40 9.98 6.57 -2.37
CA TYR A 40 10.87 6.57 -1.20
C TYR A 40 12.32 6.31 -1.63
N GLY A 41 12.95 7.22 -2.37
CA GLY A 41 14.38 7.12 -2.70
C GLY A 41 14.74 6.05 -3.74
N SER A 42 13.93 5.87 -4.79
CA SER A 42 14.34 5.06 -5.96
C SER A 42 15.57 5.66 -6.65
N ASN A 43 16.36 4.81 -7.30
CA ASN A 43 17.49 5.25 -8.10
C ASN A 43 17.05 6.04 -9.35
N GLU A 44 17.99 6.72 -9.99
CA GLU A 44 17.73 7.61 -11.13
C GLU A 44 17.02 6.90 -12.30
N PHE A 45 17.38 5.64 -12.58
CA PHE A 45 16.78 4.86 -13.67
C PHE A 45 15.29 4.62 -13.43
N TYR A 46 14.89 4.23 -12.22
CA TYR A 46 13.49 4.02 -11.89
C TYR A 46 12.74 5.36 -11.73
N SER A 47 13.35 6.33 -11.05
CA SER A 47 12.77 7.66 -10.83
C SER A 47 12.47 8.38 -12.17
N GLY A 48 13.40 8.36 -13.12
CA GLY A 48 13.19 8.99 -14.42
C GLY A 48 12.10 8.30 -15.26
N LYS A 49 11.91 6.99 -15.12
CA LYS A 49 10.84 6.26 -15.82
C LYS A 49 9.48 6.46 -15.14
N ILE A 50 9.43 6.43 -13.82
CA ILE A 50 8.18 6.53 -13.07
C ILE A 50 7.59 7.94 -13.19
N GLU A 51 8.43 8.98 -13.15
CA GLU A 51 7.98 10.36 -13.30
C GLU A 51 7.37 10.60 -14.70
N LYS A 52 8.00 10.06 -15.75
CA LYS A 52 7.46 10.10 -17.12
C LYS A 52 6.12 9.38 -17.25
N LEU A 53 5.93 8.28 -16.52
CA LEU A 53 4.66 7.56 -16.50
C LEU A 53 3.58 8.37 -15.78
N ILE A 54 3.87 8.86 -14.57
CA ILE A 54 2.89 9.51 -13.70
C ILE A 54 2.33 10.80 -14.32
N LYS A 55 3.13 11.53 -15.10
CA LYS A 55 2.67 12.72 -15.86
C LYS A 55 1.48 12.47 -16.81
N LYS A 56 1.07 11.22 -17.03
CA LYS A 56 -0.10 10.84 -17.83
C LYS A 56 -1.40 10.72 -17.02
N PHE A 57 -1.33 10.92 -15.70
CA PHE A 57 -2.43 10.69 -14.75
C PHE A 57 -2.58 11.91 -13.83
N ASP A 58 -3.53 12.78 -14.14
CA ASP A 58 -3.70 14.08 -13.46
C ASP A 58 -4.18 13.95 -12.00
N PHE A 59 -4.78 12.81 -11.64
CA PHE A 59 -5.21 12.49 -10.27
C PHE A 59 -4.05 12.04 -9.35
N VAL A 60 -2.81 11.96 -9.86
CA VAL A 60 -1.66 11.47 -9.11
C VAL A 60 -0.75 12.61 -8.68
N LYS A 61 -0.59 12.78 -7.37
CA LYS A 61 0.42 13.64 -6.75
C LYS A 61 1.69 12.84 -6.48
N TYR A 62 2.68 13.01 -7.35
CA TYR A 62 4.01 12.40 -7.20
C TYR A 62 4.87 13.13 -6.19
N ILE A 63 5.51 12.39 -5.29
CA ILE A 63 6.46 12.94 -4.32
C ILE A 63 7.69 12.05 -4.26
N TYR A 64 8.86 12.62 -4.56
CA TYR A 64 10.14 11.97 -4.38
C TYR A 64 10.73 12.33 -3.02
N LEU A 65 11.31 11.33 -2.35
CA LEU A 65 11.99 11.46 -1.07
C LEU A 65 13.45 11.08 -1.26
N ASP A 66 14.36 11.99 -0.91
CA ASP A 66 15.80 11.77 -1.06
C ASP A 66 16.37 10.94 0.10
N VAL A 67 15.98 9.66 0.11
CA VAL A 67 16.32 8.66 1.16
C VAL A 67 16.91 7.40 0.55
N SER A 68 17.57 7.53 -0.60
CA SER A 68 18.14 6.41 -1.37
C SER A 68 19.19 5.61 -0.58
N HIS A 69 19.84 6.25 0.40
CA HIS A 69 20.82 5.62 1.30
C HIS A 69 20.19 4.99 2.56
N GLN A 70 18.89 5.15 2.78
CA GLN A 70 18.17 4.51 3.89
C GLN A 70 17.62 3.14 3.48
N LEU A 71 17.45 2.24 4.45
CA LEU A 71 16.76 0.96 4.25
C LEU A 71 15.31 1.20 3.78
N TRP A 72 14.74 0.22 3.07
CA TRP A 72 13.33 0.30 2.67
C TRP A 72 12.45 0.28 3.92
N ASN A 73 11.64 1.32 4.10
CA ASN A 73 10.72 1.48 5.20
C ASN A 73 9.34 1.85 4.61
N LYS A 74 8.51 0.82 4.39
CA LYS A 74 7.16 0.99 3.82
C LYS A 74 6.31 1.88 4.73
N SER A 75 6.36 1.66 6.04
CA SER A 75 5.64 2.43 7.06
C SER A 75 5.89 3.93 6.94
N ARG A 76 7.16 4.36 6.88
CA ARG A 76 7.53 5.78 6.79
C ARG A 76 7.09 6.41 5.46
N ALA A 77 7.20 5.67 4.36
CA ALA A 77 6.69 6.13 3.06
C ALA A 77 5.15 6.33 3.09
N LEU A 78 4.42 5.37 3.66
CA LEU A 78 2.96 5.46 3.82
C LEU A 78 2.56 6.59 4.76
N ASN A 79 3.23 6.74 5.90
CA ASN A 79 3.02 7.81 6.87
C ASN A 79 3.20 9.19 6.24
N PHE A 80 4.29 9.38 5.48
CA PHE A 80 4.50 10.61 4.71
C PHE A 80 3.32 10.86 3.76
N GLY A 81 2.89 9.83 3.01
CA GLY A 81 1.76 9.91 2.09
C GLY A 81 0.44 10.29 2.78
N ILE A 82 0.12 9.63 3.89
CA ILE A 82 -1.07 9.89 4.73
C ILE A 82 -1.08 11.35 5.20
N LYS A 83 0.07 11.88 5.65
CA LYS A 83 0.17 13.28 6.08
C LYS A 83 -0.08 14.26 4.93
N LYS A 84 0.28 13.91 3.68
CA LYS A 84 0.13 14.75 2.49
C LYS A 84 -1.23 14.61 1.79
N ALA A 85 -2.03 13.62 2.16
CA ALA A 85 -3.39 13.43 1.68
C ALA A 85 -4.32 14.55 2.17
N SER A 86 -5.27 14.93 1.32
CA SER A 86 -6.23 16.01 1.55
C SER A 86 -7.64 15.50 1.85
N ASN A 87 -7.99 14.29 1.40
CA ASN A 87 -9.32 13.74 1.62
C ASN A 87 -9.48 13.11 3.03
N PRO A 88 -10.72 13.05 3.55
CA PRO A 88 -10.99 12.55 4.91
C PRO A 88 -10.81 11.05 5.07
N PHE A 89 -10.87 10.27 3.98
CA PHE A 89 -10.66 8.82 4.02
C PHE A 89 -9.41 8.44 3.24
N ILE A 90 -8.67 7.49 3.80
CA ILE A 90 -7.41 6.99 3.27
C ILE A 90 -7.61 5.53 2.90
N PHE A 91 -7.25 5.19 1.66
CA PHE A 91 -7.09 3.81 1.22
C PHE A 91 -5.61 3.51 0.97
N ILE A 92 -5.04 2.60 1.74
CA ILE A 92 -3.70 2.10 1.49
C ILE A 92 -3.80 0.97 0.47
N ALA A 93 -2.96 1.00 -0.57
CA ALA A 93 -2.91 -0.03 -1.58
C ALA A 93 -1.49 -0.21 -2.13
N ASP A 94 -1.18 -1.41 -2.59
CA ASP A 94 0.06 -1.67 -3.32
C ASP A 94 -0.03 -1.18 -4.77
N ILE A 95 1.13 -0.86 -5.34
CA ILE A 95 1.29 -0.29 -6.68
C ILE A 95 1.02 -1.28 -7.84
N ASP A 96 0.78 -2.55 -7.52
CA ASP A 96 0.61 -3.67 -8.43
C ASP A 96 -0.77 -4.33 -8.28
N LEU A 97 -1.74 -3.54 -7.84
CA LEU A 97 -3.15 -3.91 -7.85
C LEU A 97 -3.85 -3.42 -9.11
N ILE A 98 -4.72 -4.28 -9.65
CA ILE A 98 -5.75 -3.93 -10.63
C ILE A 98 -7.05 -3.71 -9.88
N PHE A 99 -7.65 -2.54 -10.07
CA PHE A 99 -8.90 -2.13 -9.46
C PHE A 99 -10.06 -2.51 -10.38
N HIS A 100 -11.12 -3.05 -9.79
CA HIS A 100 -12.41 -3.20 -10.48
C HIS A 100 -12.95 -1.80 -10.86
N PRO A 101 -13.65 -1.61 -12.00
CA PRO A 101 -14.11 -0.28 -12.46
C PRO A 101 -15.05 0.50 -11.50
N LYS A 102 -15.57 -0.19 -10.49
CA LYS A 102 -16.42 0.34 -9.41
C LYS A 102 -15.74 0.35 -8.04
N ALA A 103 -14.45 0.04 -7.97
CA ALA A 103 -13.75 -0.10 -6.70
C ALA A 103 -13.76 1.20 -5.90
N VAL A 104 -13.44 2.33 -6.54
CA VAL A 104 -13.39 3.62 -5.84
C VAL A 104 -14.78 4.08 -5.41
N SER A 105 -15.80 3.98 -6.27
CA SER A 105 -17.17 4.34 -5.88
C SER A 105 -17.70 3.46 -4.75
N TYR A 106 -17.33 2.18 -4.72
CA TYR A 106 -17.63 1.29 -3.60
C TYR A 106 -16.90 1.72 -2.31
N LEU A 107 -15.61 2.08 -2.38
CA LEU A 107 -14.88 2.62 -1.23
C LEU A 107 -15.54 3.90 -0.68
N GLU A 108 -16.00 4.80 -1.56
CA GLU A 108 -16.74 6.01 -1.17
C GLU A 108 -18.08 5.69 -0.49
N GLU A 109 -18.79 4.65 -0.95
CA GLU A 109 -20.06 4.19 -0.40
C GLU A 109 -19.91 3.63 1.02
N ILE A 110 -18.93 2.76 1.24
CA ILE A 110 -18.77 2.07 2.53
C ILE A 110 -18.03 2.90 3.58
N ALA A 111 -17.27 3.91 3.16
CA ALA A 111 -16.44 4.72 4.05
C ALA A 111 -17.26 5.34 5.21
N THR A 112 -16.87 5.00 6.44
CA THR A 112 -17.51 5.53 7.65
C THR A 112 -16.50 5.66 8.80
N THR A 113 -16.84 6.49 9.79
CA THR A 113 -16.00 6.72 10.98
C THR A 113 -16.09 5.54 11.96
N GLY A 114 -15.04 5.30 12.74
CA GLY A 114 -15.04 4.26 13.78
C GLY A 114 -14.86 2.83 13.25
N VAL A 115 -14.67 2.67 11.94
CA VAL A 115 -14.45 1.38 11.28
C VAL A 115 -13.17 1.44 10.45
N PHE A 116 -12.46 0.31 10.36
CA PHE A 116 -11.50 0.10 9.28
C PHE A 116 -11.86 -1.16 8.49
N TYR A 117 -11.66 -1.08 7.18
CA TYR A 117 -12.02 -2.14 6.25
C TYR A 117 -10.78 -2.84 5.71
N ASN A 118 -10.85 -4.17 5.70
CA ASN A 118 -9.93 -5.04 4.98
C ASN A 118 -10.67 -5.69 3.81
N PHE A 119 -9.93 -6.15 2.81
CA PHE A 119 -10.53 -6.59 1.55
C PHE A 119 -9.98 -7.94 1.11
N LYS A 120 -10.88 -8.76 0.56
CA LYS A 120 -10.49 -9.95 -0.19
C LYS A 120 -9.79 -9.56 -1.48
N MET A 121 -8.77 -10.32 -1.82
CA MET A 121 -7.97 -10.09 -3.02
C MET A 121 -7.81 -11.36 -3.84
N GLY A 122 -7.96 -11.24 -5.16
CA GLY A 122 -7.60 -12.31 -6.09
C GLY A 122 -6.14 -12.17 -6.55
N TYR A 123 -5.42 -13.28 -6.62
CA TYR A 123 -4.03 -13.31 -7.12
C TYR A 123 -3.99 -13.87 -8.52
N LEU A 124 -3.59 -13.03 -9.47
CA LEU A 124 -3.34 -13.47 -10.83
C LEU A 124 -2.06 -14.32 -10.86
N ASP A 125 -2.02 -15.29 -11.76
CA ASP A 125 -0.78 -15.99 -12.10
C ASP A 125 -0.02 -15.20 -13.19
N GLU A 126 1.14 -15.71 -13.60
CA GLU A 126 1.95 -15.08 -14.63
C GLU A 126 1.23 -15.00 -15.99
N LYS A 127 0.41 -16.00 -16.33
CA LYS A 127 -0.31 -16.09 -17.60
C LYS A 127 -1.39 -15.02 -17.67
N GLU A 128 -2.19 -14.90 -16.63
CA GLU A 128 -3.25 -13.90 -16.51
C GLU A 128 -2.67 -12.49 -16.43
N SER A 129 -1.57 -12.30 -15.71
CA SER A 129 -0.87 -11.02 -15.63
C SER A 129 -0.34 -10.54 -16.98
N LYS A 130 -0.02 -11.46 -17.92
CA LYS A 130 0.37 -11.08 -19.29
C LYS A 130 -0.80 -10.54 -20.12
N LYS A 131 -2.05 -10.88 -19.80
CA LYS A 131 -3.23 -10.34 -20.51
C LYS A 131 -3.39 -8.85 -20.31
N ILE A 132 -3.05 -8.34 -19.11
CA ILE A 132 -3.11 -6.92 -18.73
C ILE A 132 -2.34 -6.03 -19.73
N LYS A 133 -1.24 -6.53 -20.31
CA LYS A 133 -0.46 -5.79 -21.32
C LYS A 133 -1.24 -5.47 -22.60
N LYS A 134 -2.32 -6.21 -22.88
CA LYS A 134 -3.19 -6.03 -24.07
C LYS A 134 -4.40 -5.14 -23.78
N GLY A 135 -4.62 -4.75 -22.52
CA GLY A 135 -5.80 -4.06 -22.04
C GLY A 135 -6.34 -4.70 -20.76
N ILE A 136 -7.03 -3.91 -19.94
CA ILE A 136 -7.61 -4.36 -18.67
C ILE A 136 -9.11 -4.57 -18.87
N GLN A 137 -9.53 -5.84 -18.79
CA GLN A 137 -10.93 -6.22 -18.67
C GLN A 137 -11.04 -7.01 -17.37
N PHE A 138 -11.42 -6.34 -16.28
CA PHE A 138 -11.36 -6.91 -14.93
C PHE A 138 -12.08 -8.25 -14.86
N ASP A 139 -13.33 -8.31 -15.32
CA ASP A 139 -14.17 -9.51 -15.25
C ASP A 139 -13.68 -10.68 -16.11
N ALA A 140 -12.78 -10.42 -17.07
CA ALA A 140 -12.17 -11.45 -17.92
C ALA A 140 -10.90 -12.07 -17.31
N LEU A 141 -10.37 -11.47 -16.24
CA LEU A 141 -9.20 -11.99 -15.52
C LEU A 141 -9.63 -13.12 -14.57
N GLN A 142 -8.79 -14.15 -14.46
CA GLN A 142 -9.10 -15.33 -13.66
C GLN A 142 -8.04 -15.51 -12.56
N PRO A 143 -8.29 -15.05 -11.31
CA PRO A 143 -7.32 -15.25 -10.24
C PRO A 143 -7.12 -16.73 -9.93
N SER A 144 -5.85 -17.11 -9.77
CA SER A 144 -5.43 -18.49 -9.44
C SER A 144 -5.72 -18.89 -8.01
N ARG A 145 -5.79 -17.91 -7.10
CA ARG A 145 -6.14 -18.08 -5.69
C ARG A 145 -6.73 -16.78 -5.14
N TYR A 146 -7.41 -16.88 -4.02
CA TYR A 146 -7.88 -15.74 -3.24
C TYR A 146 -7.19 -15.72 -1.88
N GLY A 147 -6.97 -14.54 -1.33
CA GLY A 147 -6.41 -14.39 0.01
C GLY A 147 -7.05 -13.23 0.77
N SER A 148 -7.07 -13.36 2.10
CA SER A 148 -7.43 -12.33 3.06
C SER A 148 -6.15 -11.65 3.56
N VAL A 149 -5.47 -10.93 2.67
CA VAL A 149 -4.12 -10.42 2.96
C VAL A 149 -4.17 -9.03 3.58
N ASN A 150 -3.26 -8.83 4.54
CA ASN A 150 -3.02 -7.55 5.19
C ASN A 150 -2.19 -6.66 4.25
N GLY A 151 -2.48 -5.36 4.20
CA GLY A 151 -1.79 -4.41 3.31
C GLY A 151 -2.71 -3.53 2.46
N MET A 152 -4.01 -3.86 2.41
CA MET A 152 -5.06 -2.95 1.95
C MET A 152 -5.96 -2.59 3.12
N ILE A 153 -6.08 -1.30 3.41
CA ILE A 153 -6.93 -0.79 4.49
C ILE A 153 -7.61 0.51 4.08
N LEU A 154 -8.91 0.61 4.34
CA LEU A 154 -9.69 1.85 4.26
C LEU A 154 -10.08 2.29 5.68
N THR A 155 -9.72 3.51 6.07
CA THR A 155 -10.26 4.15 7.27
C THR A 155 -10.13 5.67 7.18
N THR A 156 -10.54 6.40 8.21
CA THR A 156 -10.42 7.86 8.23
C THR A 156 -8.96 8.28 8.34
N ARG A 157 -8.61 9.40 7.70
CA ARG A 157 -7.31 10.06 7.87
C ARG A 157 -7.09 10.39 9.35
N GLU A 158 -8.11 10.84 10.05
CA GLU A 158 -8.03 11.12 11.49
C GLU A 158 -7.61 9.90 12.31
N SER A 159 -8.17 8.71 12.05
CA SER A 159 -7.80 7.48 12.74
C SER A 159 -6.31 7.18 12.63
N PHE A 160 -5.70 7.38 11.46
CA PHE A 160 -4.23 7.27 11.32
C PHE A 160 -3.51 8.29 12.20
N PHE A 161 -3.97 9.54 12.27
CA PHE A 161 -3.32 10.56 13.10
C PHE A 161 -3.41 10.24 14.60
N GLN A 162 -4.54 9.72 15.06
CA GLN A 162 -4.76 9.38 16.46
C GLN A 162 -3.84 8.28 16.99
N ILE A 163 -3.40 7.39 16.11
CA ILE A 163 -2.46 6.30 16.44
C ILE A 163 -1.05 6.51 15.88
N LYS A 164 -0.75 7.75 15.44
CA LYS A 164 0.53 8.15 14.83
C LYS A 164 0.97 7.30 13.63
N GLY A 165 0.01 6.86 12.82
CA GLY A 165 0.25 6.13 11.57
C GLY A 165 0.75 4.71 11.78
N TYR A 166 1.48 4.19 10.78
CA TYR A 166 2.24 2.95 10.87
C TYR A 166 3.47 3.13 11.78
N ASP A 167 3.93 2.04 12.39
CA ASP A 167 5.20 2.05 13.14
C ASP A 167 6.40 2.00 12.18
N GLU A 168 7.27 3.00 12.27
CA GLU A 168 8.47 3.15 11.44
C GLU A 168 9.64 2.29 11.90
N PHE A 169 9.50 1.53 12.98
CA PHE A 169 10.41 0.44 13.31
C PHE A 169 10.49 -0.61 12.20
N TYR A 170 9.36 -0.89 11.52
CA TYR A 170 9.29 -1.95 10.51
C TYR A 170 10.09 -1.58 9.26
N HIS A 171 11.14 -2.37 9.01
CA HIS A 171 11.93 -2.30 7.80
C HIS A 171 11.65 -3.49 6.91
N PHE A 172 11.78 -3.26 5.60
CA PHE A 172 11.47 -4.20 4.54
C PHE A 172 9.98 -4.55 4.45
N TYR A 173 9.61 -5.71 4.97
CA TYR A 173 8.27 -6.29 4.90
C TYR A 173 8.00 -7.09 6.16
N GLY A 174 6.73 -7.32 6.48
CA GLY A 174 6.30 -8.23 7.52
C GLY A 174 5.96 -7.50 8.82
N SER A 175 4.82 -7.89 9.38
CA SER A 175 4.24 -7.43 10.64
C SER A 175 3.71 -6.00 10.68
N GLU A 176 4.03 -5.14 9.72
CA GLU A 176 3.62 -3.74 9.70
C GLU A 176 2.10 -3.54 9.64
N ASP A 177 1.42 -4.33 8.81
CA ASP A 177 -0.02 -4.20 8.62
C ASP A 177 -0.80 -4.77 9.81
N VAL A 178 -0.40 -5.93 10.33
CA VAL A 178 -1.08 -6.56 11.48
C VAL A 178 -0.85 -5.78 12.78
N ASP A 179 0.29 -5.12 12.92
CA ASP A 179 0.54 -4.18 14.01
C ASP A 179 -0.41 -2.99 13.92
N LEU A 180 -0.50 -2.34 12.75
CA LEU A 180 -1.45 -1.24 12.54
C LEU A 180 -2.88 -1.66 12.91
N TYR A 181 -3.33 -2.81 12.43
CA TYR A 181 -4.70 -3.28 12.67
C TYR A 181 -4.95 -3.50 14.16
N THR A 182 -4.01 -4.15 14.86
CA THR A 182 -4.07 -4.37 16.31
C THR A 182 -4.13 -3.04 17.06
N ARG A 183 -3.36 -2.03 16.65
CA ARG A 183 -3.35 -0.71 17.28
C ARG A 183 -4.63 0.08 17.01
N LEU A 184 -5.22 -0.02 15.82
CA LEU A 184 -6.55 0.56 15.51
C LEU A 184 -7.66 -0.08 16.36
N GLU A 185 -7.63 -1.40 16.55
CA GLU A 185 -8.57 -2.11 17.43
C GLU A 185 -8.38 -1.69 18.90
N ASN A 186 -7.13 -1.59 19.39
CA ASN A 186 -6.85 -1.11 20.74
C ASN A 186 -7.29 0.34 20.96
N TYR A 187 -7.23 1.19 19.93
CA TYR A 187 -7.77 2.55 19.96
C TYR A 187 -9.31 2.58 20.01
N GLY A 188 -9.97 1.52 19.53
CA GLY A 188 -11.43 1.34 19.61
C GLY A 188 -12.16 1.30 18.26
N LEU A 189 -11.45 1.16 17.14
CA LEU A 189 -12.12 0.94 15.85
C LEU A 189 -12.60 -0.51 15.71
N THR A 190 -13.69 -0.68 14.97
CA THR A 190 -14.19 -1.99 14.57
C THR A 190 -13.58 -2.41 13.23
N SER A 191 -13.10 -3.64 13.13
CA SER A 191 -12.65 -4.24 11.87
C SER A 191 -13.84 -4.78 11.07
N GLN A 192 -13.90 -4.49 9.77
CA GLN A 192 -14.83 -5.12 8.83
C GLN A 192 -14.06 -5.73 7.66
N PHE A 193 -14.41 -6.95 7.27
CA PHE A 193 -13.81 -7.63 6.13
C PHE A 193 -14.80 -7.67 4.96
N ILE A 194 -14.37 -7.20 3.79
CA ILE A 194 -15.14 -7.21 2.56
C ILE A 194 -14.81 -8.48 1.76
N GLU A 195 -15.81 -9.32 1.56
CA GLU A 195 -15.70 -10.60 0.84
C GLU A 195 -15.78 -10.43 -0.68
N GLU A 196 -16.40 -9.36 -1.16
CA GLU A 196 -16.47 -9.01 -2.57
C GLU A 196 -15.09 -8.64 -3.12
N VAL A 197 -14.78 -9.15 -4.31
CA VAL A 197 -13.45 -9.00 -4.91
C VAL A 197 -13.42 -7.79 -5.83
N TYR A 198 -12.89 -6.69 -5.31
CA TYR A 198 -12.66 -5.46 -6.07
C TYR A 198 -11.22 -5.29 -6.54
N PHE A 199 -10.30 -6.17 -6.10
CA PHE A 199 -8.87 -6.02 -6.32
C PHE A 199 -8.22 -7.32 -6.77
N TYR A 200 -7.39 -7.21 -7.81
CA TYR A 200 -6.50 -8.28 -8.24
C TYR A 200 -5.04 -7.88 -8.11
N HIS A 201 -4.24 -8.72 -7.48
CA HIS A 201 -2.79 -8.55 -7.38
C HIS A 201 -2.11 -9.14 -8.63
N ILE A 202 -1.29 -8.33 -9.30
CA ILE A 202 -0.52 -8.73 -10.47
C ILE A 202 0.59 -9.70 -10.03
N TRP A 203 0.78 -10.78 -10.77
CA TRP A 203 1.86 -11.72 -10.48
C TRP A 203 3.23 -11.06 -10.62
N HIS A 204 4.08 -11.29 -9.62
CA HIS A 204 5.50 -11.04 -9.69
C HIS A 204 6.29 -11.95 -8.75
N LYS A 205 7.61 -12.05 -8.96
CA LYS A 205 8.49 -12.74 -8.01
C LYS A 205 8.46 -12.04 -6.65
N SER A 206 8.31 -12.81 -5.57
CA SER A 206 8.31 -12.29 -4.20
C SER A 206 9.71 -11.81 -3.80
N TYR A 207 9.78 -10.96 -2.76
CA TYR A 207 11.03 -10.49 -2.19
C TYR A 207 11.94 -11.66 -1.73
N GLU A 208 11.38 -12.65 -1.02
CA GLU A 208 12.13 -13.84 -0.59
C GLU A 208 12.71 -14.63 -1.76
N ASN A 209 11.91 -14.83 -2.81
CA ASN A 209 12.34 -15.56 -4.01
C ASN A 209 13.28 -14.75 -4.91
N SER A 210 13.52 -13.48 -4.60
CA SER A 210 14.50 -12.62 -5.28
C SER A 210 15.89 -12.64 -4.61
N GLN A 211 16.04 -13.32 -3.46
CA GLN A 211 17.30 -13.37 -2.73
C GLN A 211 18.36 -14.15 -3.51
N THR A 212 19.49 -13.50 -3.80
CA THR A 212 20.67 -14.14 -4.43
C THR A 212 21.80 -14.29 -3.40
N ARG A 213 22.71 -15.25 -3.61
CA ARG A 213 23.93 -15.37 -2.78
C ARG A 213 25.01 -14.36 -3.15
N VAL A 214 24.80 -13.60 -4.22
CA VAL A 214 25.75 -12.61 -4.73
C VAL A 214 25.45 -11.28 -4.07
N LEU A 215 26.49 -10.54 -3.68
CA LEU A 215 26.34 -9.16 -3.22
C LEU A 215 25.73 -8.32 -4.35
N ASP A 216 24.69 -7.56 -4.03
CA ASP A 216 24.06 -6.60 -4.92
C ASP A 216 24.00 -5.23 -4.25
N HIS A 217 23.59 -4.22 -5.00
CA HIS A 217 23.49 -2.85 -4.50
C HIS A 217 22.29 -2.62 -3.57
N TYR A 218 21.44 -3.63 -3.37
CA TYR A 218 20.25 -3.51 -2.53
C TYR A 218 20.58 -3.97 -1.10
N PRO A 219 20.41 -3.10 -0.10
CA PRO A 219 20.69 -3.48 1.27
C PRO A 219 19.75 -4.61 1.71
N ARG A 220 20.28 -5.57 2.45
CA ARG A 220 19.54 -6.73 2.97
C ARG A 220 19.83 -6.91 4.44
N LEU A 221 18.78 -7.18 5.21
CA LEU A 221 18.88 -7.48 6.63
C LEU A 221 18.46 -8.93 6.88
N LYS A 222 19.41 -9.76 7.32
CA LYS A 222 19.14 -11.15 7.67
C LYS A 222 18.19 -11.21 8.87
N ASN A 223 17.22 -12.11 8.83
CA ASN A 223 16.20 -12.32 9.87
C ASN A 223 15.27 -11.12 10.13
N VAL A 224 15.16 -10.16 9.21
CA VAL A 224 14.29 -8.98 9.44
C VAL A 224 12.84 -9.36 9.75
N LEU A 225 12.28 -10.37 9.07
CA LEU A 225 10.92 -10.85 9.35
C LEU A 225 10.74 -11.29 10.81
N ARG A 226 11.75 -11.98 11.37
CA ARG A 226 11.74 -12.42 12.77
C ARG A 226 11.87 -11.23 13.72
N ILE A 227 12.69 -10.23 13.39
CA ILE A 227 12.83 -9.01 14.20
C ILE A 227 11.51 -8.24 14.24
N ASN A 228 10.91 -8.02 13.07
CA ASN A 228 9.61 -7.37 12.94
C ASN A 228 8.53 -8.13 13.71
N GLU A 229 8.48 -9.46 13.60
CA GLU A 229 7.52 -10.29 14.33
C GLU A 229 7.67 -10.15 15.85
N GLN A 230 8.90 -10.19 16.38
CA GLN A 230 9.13 -10.02 17.82
C GLN A 230 8.68 -8.66 18.33
N HIS A 231 8.90 -7.59 17.55
CA HIS A 231 8.43 -6.25 17.88
C HIS A 231 6.90 -6.15 17.88
N TYR A 232 6.24 -6.70 16.85
CA TYR A 232 4.77 -6.81 16.83
C TYR A 232 4.22 -7.59 18.03
N LEU A 233 4.82 -8.73 18.36
CA LEU A 233 4.40 -9.53 19.52
C LEU A 233 4.56 -8.77 20.84
N TYR A 234 5.56 -7.89 20.95
CA TYR A 234 5.70 -6.99 22.09
C TYR A 234 4.56 -5.96 22.13
N HIS A 235 4.32 -5.22 21.05
CA HIS A 235 3.20 -4.27 20.95
C HIS A 235 1.84 -4.89 21.27
N LYS A 236 1.60 -6.11 20.75
CA LYS A 236 0.36 -6.85 21.01
C LYS A 236 0.17 -7.19 22.49
N ARG A 237 1.24 -7.56 23.21
CA ARG A 237 1.18 -7.83 24.67
C ARG A 237 0.90 -6.55 25.46
N GLU A 238 1.50 -5.44 25.07
CA GLU A 238 1.33 -4.15 25.73
C GLU A 238 0.00 -3.45 25.38
N LYS A 239 -0.78 -4.01 24.45
CA LYS A 239 -1.98 -3.37 23.88
C LYS A 239 -1.69 -1.95 23.40
N ALA A 240 -0.56 -1.80 22.69
CA ALA A 240 -0.13 -0.51 22.19
C ALA A 240 -1.22 0.13 21.30
N VAL A 241 -1.30 1.45 21.35
CA VAL A 241 -2.09 2.29 20.43
C VAL A 241 -1.13 3.10 19.56
N ASP A 242 -0.12 3.69 20.21
CA ASP A 242 0.97 4.40 19.55
C ASP A 242 2.22 3.51 19.39
N PRO A 243 3.02 3.72 18.33
CA PRO A 243 4.36 3.15 18.24
C PRO A 243 5.28 3.71 19.32
N VAL A 244 6.19 2.87 19.83
CA VAL A 244 7.15 3.26 20.88
C VAL A 244 8.16 4.29 20.33
N ASN A 245 8.33 5.41 21.04
CA ASN A 245 9.28 6.48 20.71
C ASN A 245 9.08 7.17 19.34
N GLN A 246 7.89 7.08 18.75
CA GLN A 246 7.57 7.75 17.50
C GLN A 246 6.90 9.11 17.76
N THR A 247 7.66 10.20 17.65
CA THR A 247 7.15 11.59 17.77
C THR A 247 6.83 12.20 16.42
N ASP A 248 7.76 12.09 15.46
CA ASP A 248 7.73 12.80 14.18
C ASP A 248 7.42 11.84 13.01
N TRP A 249 6.37 11.04 13.16
CA TRP A 249 5.99 10.01 12.18
C TRP A 249 5.80 10.57 10.77
N GLY A 250 6.40 9.96 9.77
CA GLY A 250 6.31 10.34 8.37
C GLY A 250 7.09 11.60 8.02
N GLU A 251 7.91 12.14 8.93
CA GLU A 251 8.89 13.18 8.62
C GLU A 251 10.16 12.54 8.08
N ILE A 252 10.85 13.24 7.16
CA ILE A 252 11.98 12.71 6.38
C ILE A 252 13.15 13.67 6.44
#